data_AF-A0A0R1YXE9-F1
#
_entry.id   AF-A0A0R1YXE9-F1
#
_cell.length_a   1.000
_cell.length_b   1.000
_cell.length_c   1.000
_cell.angle_alpha   90.00
_cell.angle_beta   90.00
_cell.angle_gamma   90.00
#
_symmetry.space_group_name_H-M   'P 1'
#
loop_
_entity.id
_entity.type
_entity.pdbx_description
1 polymer ?
#
loop_
_entity_poly.entity_id
_entity_poly.type
_entity_poly.pdbx_seq_one_letter_code
_entity_poly.pdbx_strand_id
1 'polypeptide(L)'
;MKKITRWLVGFASLALFVSATPLTQAASQKKAAGKDPYGIEKILKKLMQKKKVLPNKNVQLDIILKPQNENQITDKIYAVNTPGNPEFKQFYTPEKFRDEFGQPASVSGEFKPFFNKYHLKSKTFSNGLIINVSGKAKNINKAFSTNLQTAKYHANPVQFSSKKPVMPANLADKVLTVLGITTFSKGASGLVTSNAKSNKSVGKPNEKYAPSKFVKQYNLQPLYDKGYQGQGQTVGIITFAGFKKSDAETFWKGEGIDAKPNRLSVKKISAPAAQTTNTPTNQLETTLDVEQSGAIAPQANIRVYQANWSDVGLANTFATAFDENKASSLSMSWGMNEYITHYLNQKKLLTPVYGQALSLLLAQGALQGVSTFVASGDSGAYDQGIGGTFHSINIPNYSTYADFPADSPWVTSTGGTTLPFTKNLGGGVKISVDKERAWGADYMYKAYAQHRKLFQTNLQAMMSLYNAGGGGISKLYDAPKYQQDFPGVNTFNARQYISNSMQPSPNPVLVSGTQYGRNYPDVSANADVNTGYQIYAKSLGWHIVGGTSVVAPQFNGVTAVINSGKGTRMGFWNPQIYALAKNRDTSPFTVLDSDNNNSNLYYVGQPGKLYNQATGLGTVNFEKLYNSYQ
;
A
#
# COMPACT_ATOMS: atom_id res chain seq x y z
N MET A 1 -44.72 -15.96 91.94
CA MET A 1 -43.85 -17.11 91.63
C MET A 1 -42.42 -16.62 91.49
N LYS A 2 -41.52 -17.18 92.32
CA LYS A 2 -40.02 -17.16 92.34
C LYS A 2 -39.31 -15.94 91.71
N LYS A 3 -38.80 -14.99 92.52
CA LYS A 3 -37.46 -14.98 93.20
C LYS A 3 -36.30 -14.74 92.19
N ILE A 4 -35.27 -13.92 92.38
CA ILE A 4 -34.81 -12.93 93.37
C ILE A 4 -33.39 -12.49 92.88
N THR A 5 -33.04 -11.19 92.93
CA THR A 5 -31.68 -10.56 93.14
C THR A 5 -30.48 -10.91 92.21
N ARG A 6 -29.39 -10.14 92.03
CA ARG A 6 -28.84 -8.84 92.49
C ARG A 6 -27.54 -8.58 91.69
N TRP A 7 -27.23 -7.30 91.43
CA TRP A 7 -25.93 -6.58 91.61
C TRP A 7 -24.78 -6.61 90.58
N LEU A 8 -24.34 -5.36 90.31
CA LEU A 8 -22.97 -4.80 90.17
C LEU A 8 -22.13 -4.90 88.87
N VAL A 9 -21.92 -3.71 88.27
CA VAL A 9 -20.64 -2.98 88.05
C VAL A 9 -19.42 -3.74 87.48
N GLY A 10 -18.85 -3.21 86.39
CA GLY A 10 -17.45 -3.45 86.02
C GLY A 10 -17.03 -2.87 84.67
N PHE A 11 -15.95 -2.09 84.68
CA PHE A 11 -15.40 -1.22 83.63
C PHE A 11 -14.77 -1.90 82.40
N ALA A 12 -14.80 -1.15 81.29
CA ALA A 12 -13.76 -0.92 80.26
C ALA A 12 -13.03 -2.08 79.54
N SER A 13 -13.05 -2.05 78.21
CA SER A 13 -11.81 -2.02 77.41
C SER A 13 -12.07 -1.68 75.94
N LEU A 14 -11.30 -0.71 75.47
CA LEU A 14 -11.18 -0.22 74.10
C LEU A 14 -10.48 -1.29 73.26
N ALA A 15 -11.14 -1.84 72.23
CA ALA A 15 -10.49 -2.69 71.23
C ALA A 15 -10.62 -2.04 69.85
N LEU A 16 -9.56 -1.35 69.44
CA LEU A 16 -9.31 -0.90 68.07
C LEU A 16 -9.19 -2.13 67.16
N PHE A 17 -10.26 -2.47 66.45
CA PHE A 17 -10.18 -3.37 65.30
C PHE A 17 -9.62 -2.60 64.10
N VAL A 18 -8.31 -2.67 63.92
CA VAL A 18 -7.68 -2.41 62.62
C VAL A 18 -8.06 -3.59 61.72
N SER A 19 -9.11 -3.42 60.92
CA SER A 19 -9.43 -4.35 59.84
C SER A 19 -8.39 -4.17 58.73
N ALA A 20 -7.25 -4.83 58.86
CA ALA A 20 -6.37 -5.10 57.74
C ALA A 20 -7.09 -6.12 56.84
N THR A 21 -7.94 -5.64 55.93
CA THR A 21 -8.40 -6.47 54.82
C THR A 21 -7.17 -6.87 54.03
N PRO A 22 -6.86 -8.17 53.87
CA PRO A 22 -5.85 -8.55 52.92
C PRO A 22 -6.37 -8.13 51.55
N LEU A 23 -5.67 -7.19 50.91
CA LEU A 23 -5.76 -6.98 49.46
C LEU A 23 -5.32 -8.29 48.81
N THR A 24 -6.24 -9.25 48.71
CA THR A 24 -6.12 -10.37 47.79
C THR A 24 -6.05 -9.74 46.42
N GLN A 25 -4.83 -9.59 45.93
CA GLN A 25 -4.55 -9.20 44.56
C GLN A 25 -5.09 -10.34 43.70
N ALA A 26 -6.38 -10.23 43.34
CA ALA A 26 -7.01 -11.12 42.39
C ALA A 26 -6.08 -11.20 41.20
N ALA A 27 -5.51 -12.39 40.95
CA ALA A 27 -4.63 -12.61 39.82
C ALA A 27 -5.40 -12.16 38.59
N SER A 28 -5.00 -11.03 37.98
CA SER A 28 -5.77 -10.41 36.90
C SER A 28 -6.02 -11.48 35.84
N GLN A 29 -7.30 -11.83 35.62
CA GLN A 29 -7.67 -12.87 34.67
C GLN A 29 -6.99 -12.54 33.33
N LYS A 30 -6.26 -13.51 32.75
CA LYS A 30 -5.61 -13.31 31.44
C LYS A 30 -6.57 -13.69 30.33
N LYS A 31 -6.55 -12.91 29.24
CA LYS A 31 -7.37 -13.13 28.04
C LYS A 31 -6.50 -13.05 26.79
N ALA A 32 -6.93 -13.70 25.71
CA ALA A 32 -6.31 -13.56 24.39
C ALA A 32 -6.35 -12.10 23.92
N ALA A 33 -5.25 -11.62 23.35
CA ALA A 33 -5.11 -10.24 22.88
C ALA A 33 -5.56 -10.12 21.42
N GLY A 34 -6.70 -9.46 21.21
CA GLY A 34 -7.24 -9.15 19.88
C GLY A 34 -7.79 -10.33 19.09
N LYS A 35 -8.21 -10.04 17.85
CA LYS A 35 -8.73 -11.03 16.89
C LYS A 35 -7.59 -11.87 16.34
N ASP A 36 -7.91 -13.14 16.09
CA ASP A 36 -6.93 -14.21 16.06
C ASP A 36 -6.47 -14.59 14.63
N PRO A 37 -5.19 -14.36 14.30
CA PRO A 37 -4.44 -15.21 13.37
C PRO A 37 -3.67 -16.34 14.05
N TYR A 38 -3.68 -16.46 15.37
CA TYR A 38 -2.80 -17.33 16.15
C TYR A 38 -3.44 -18.70 16.38
N GLY A 39 -3.51 -19.46 15.30
CA GLY A 39 -4.15 -20.77 15.29
C GLY A 39 -3.52 -21.68 14.24
N ILE A 40 -2.19 -21.75 14.21
CA ILE A 40 -1.43 -22.48 13.18
C ILE A 40 -1.65 -23.99 13.28
N GLU A 41 -2.39 -24.52 14.25
CA GLU A 41 -2.64 -25.96 14.44
C GLU A 41 -2.99 -26.70 13.14
N LYS A 42 -3.82 -26.09 12.27
CA LYS A 42 -4.18 -26.67 10.96
C LYS A 42 -3.02 -26.73 9.95
N ILE A 43 -2.04 -25.81 10.02
CA ILE A 43 -0.86 -25.79 9.14
C ILE A 43 0.44 -26.24 9.84
N LEU A 44 0.43 -26.49 11.15
CA LEU A 44 1.61 -26.91 11.92
C LEU A 44 2.25 -28.15 11.30
N LYS A 45 1.45 -29.09 10.79
CA LYS A 45 1.93 -30.29 10.09
C LYS A 45 2.63 -29.99 8.75
N LYS A 46 2.33 -28.85 8.12
CA LYS A 46 2.88 -28.42 6.83
C LYS A 46 4.10 -27.50 6.97
N LEU A 47 4.39 -27.01 8.19
CA LEU A 47 5.56 -26.20 8.47
C LEU A 47 6.82 -27.07 8.60
N MET A 48 7.81 -26.79 7.77
CA MET A 48 9.10 -27.48 7.74
C MET A 48 10.17 -26.69 8.50
N GLN A 49 11.24 -27.36 8.93
CA GLN A 49 12.44 -26.73 9.52
C GLN A 49 12.13 -25.78 10.69
N LYS A 50 11.23 -26.18 11.58
CA LYS A 50 10.84 -25.37 12.74
C LYS A 50 12.04 -25.15 13.66
N LYS A 51 12.31 -23.89 14.00
CA LYS A 51 13.37 -23.47 14.93
C LYS A 51 12.81 -22.49 15.94
N LYS A 52 13.23 -22.58 17.20
CA LYS A 52 12.88 -21.56 18.20
C LYS A 52 13.58 -20.25 17.83
N VAL A 53 12.89 -19.12 17.98
CA VAL A 53 13.56 -17.82 17.92
C VAL A 53 14.54 -17.74 19.10
N LEU A 54 15.80 -17.36 18.82
CA LEU A 54 16.84 -17.30 19.85
C LEU A 54 16.41 -16.39 21.01
N PRO A 55 16.57 -16.83 22.28
CA PRO A 55 16.08 -16.10 23.45
C PRO A 55 16.51 -14.63 23.54
N ASN A 56 17.73 -14.32 23.06
CA ASN A 56 18.32 -12.99 23.09
C ASN A 56 18.12 -12.19 21.79
N LYS A 57 17.47 -12.75 20.76
CA LYS A 57 17.11 -12.00 19.54
C LYS A 57 16.12 -10.90 19.91
N ASN A 58 16.37 -9.68 19.43
CA ASN A 58 15.38 -8.60 19.55
C ASN A 58 14.19 -8.88 18.62
N VAL A 59 13.00 -8.74 19.17
CA VAL A 59 11.71 -8.89 18.49
C VAL A 59 10.90 -7.62 18.73
N GLN A 60 10.15 -7.24 17.71
CA GLN A 60 9.20 -6.13 17.76
C GLN A 60 7.81 -6.69 17.44
N LEU A 61 6.81 -6.23 18.19
CA LEU A 61 5.39 -6.47 17.97
C LEU A 61 4.68 -5.12 17.97
N ASP A 62 3.56 -5.02 17.25
CA ASP A 62 2.67 -3.88 17.37
C ASP A 62 1.36 -4.31 18.02
N ILE A 63 0.96 -3.62 19.07
CA ILE A 63 -0.37 -3.76 19.68
C ILE A 63 -1.27 -2.76 18.99
N ILE A 64 -2.15 -3.25 18.13
CA ILE A 64 -3.16 -2.43 17.46
C ILE A 64 -4.34 -2.30 18.40
N LEU A 65 -4.62 -1.09 18.85
CA LEU A 65 -5.74 -0.78 19.73
C LEU A 65 -7.03 -0.67 18.92
N LYS A 66 -8.17 -0.93 19.57
CA LYS A 66 -9.48 -0.72 18.95
C LYS A 66 -9.67 0.78 18.66
N PRO A 67 -10.15 1.17 17.48
CA PRO A 67 -10.51 2.55 17.22
C PRO A 67 -11.73 2.96 18.05
N GLN A 68 -11.89 4.27 18.20
CA GLN A 68 -13.12 4.90 18.68
C GLN A 68 -13.88 5.49 17.48
N ASN A 69 -15.20 5.61 17.56
CA ASN A 69 -16.04 6.27 16.55
C ASN A 69 -15.75 5.88 15.08
N GLU A 70 -15.34 4.62 14.83
CA GLU A 70 -14.89 4.16 13.51
C GLU A 70 -15.96 4.37 12.43
N ASN A 71 -17.24 4.27 12.79
CA ASN A 71 -18.37 4.51 11.92
C ASN A 71 -18.48 5.97 11.40
N GLN A 72 -17.83 6.94 12.05
CA GLN A 72 -17.88 8.36 11.66
C GLN A 72 -16.68 8.79 10.78
N ILE A 73 -15.63 7.96 10.68
CA ILE A 73 -14.39 8.29 9.94
C ILE A 73 -14.69 8.68 8.50
N THR A 74 -15.53 7.90 7.82
CA THR A 74 -15.90 8.11 6.42
C THR A 74 -16.51 9.49 6.20
N ASP A 75 -17.46 9.89 7.05
CA ASP A 75 -18.13 11.19 6.93
C ASP A 75 -17.15 12.34 7.16
N LYS A 76 -16.23 12.20 8.12
CA LYS A 76 -15.18 13.19 8.37
C LYS A 76 -14.16 13.30 7.23
N ILE A 77 -13.80 12.19 6.59
CA ILE A 77 -12.95 12.22 5.38
C ILE A 77 -13.64 13.02 4.29
N TYR A 78 -14.93 12.80 4.05
CA TYR A 78 -15.67 13.58 3.06
C TYR A 78 -15.76 15.05 3.44
N ALA A 79 -16.01 15.35 4.72
CA ALA A 79 -16.15 16.72 5.19
C ALA A 79 -14.87 17.54 4.90
N VAL A 80 -13.68 17.00 5.18
CA VAL A 80 -12.43 17.74 4.97
C VAL A 80 -11.92 17.73 3.53
N ASN A 81 -12.42 16.84 2.66
CA ASN A 81 -11.93 16.68 1.28
C ASN A 81 -12.95 17.08 0.18
N THR A 82 -14.17 17.48 0.52
CA THR A 82 -15.21 17.83 -0.47
C THR A 82 -15.48 19.34 -0.48
N PRO A 83 -15.25 20.05 -1.60
CA PRO A 83 -15.59 21.47 -1.75
C PRO A 83 -17.05 21.76 -1.43
N GLY A 84 -17.31 22.91 -0.79
CA GLY A 84 -18.64 23.31 -0.32
C GLY A 84 -19.03 22.76 1.06
N ASN A 85 -18.26 21.81 1.62
CA ASN A 85 -18.43 21.43 3.01
C ASN A 85 -17.81 22.48 3.96
N PRO A 86 -18.44 22.82 5.10
CA PRO A 86 -17.86 23.76 6.07
C PRO A 86 -16.49 23.34 6.63
N GLU A 87 -16.21 22.04 6.73
CA GLU A 87 -14.94 21.49 7.21
C GLU A 87 -13.91 21.31 6.09
N PHE A 88 -14.21 21.71 4.85
CA PHE A 88 -13.31 21.54 3.71
C PHE A 88 -11.94 22.16 3.99
N LYS A 89 -10.87 21.37 3.78
CA LYS A 89 -9.47 21.69 4.08
C LYS A 89 -9.14 21.94 5.56
N GLN A 90 -10.07 21.69 6.48
CA GLN A 90 -9.79 21.64 7.92
C GLN A 90 -9.16 20.29 8.30
N PHE A 91 -7.99 20.03 7.72
CA PHE A 91 -7.27 18.77 7.88
C PHE A 91 -6.84 18.52 9.32
N TYR A 92 -6.79 17.25 9.68
CA TYR A 92 -6.51 16.81 11.03
C TYR A 92 -5.01 16.86 11.33
N THR A 93 -4.65 17.06 12.60
CA THR A 93 -3.34 16.66 13.12
C THR A 93 -3.39 15.20 13.59
N PRO A 94 -2.23 14.52 13.78
CA PRO A 94 -2.21 13.19 14.40
C PRO A 94 -2.92 13.15 15.77
N GLU A 95 -2.81 14.22 16.56
CA GLU A 95 -3.47 14.34 17.86
C GLU A 95 -4.98 14.50 17.73
N LYS A 96 -5.46 15.33 16.79
CA LYS A 96 -6.90 15.44 16.52
C LYS A 96 -7.48 14.10 16.07
N PHE A 97 -6.76 13.37 15.22
CA PHE A 97 -7.15 12.01 14.85
C PHE A 97 -7.24 11.09 16.06
N ARG A 98 -6.27 11.14 16.97
CA ARG A 98 -6.31 10.34 18.20
C ARG A 98 -7.52 10.67 19.05
N ASP A 99 -7.82 11.95 19.22
CA ASP A 99 -8.86 12.40 20.13
C ASP A 99 -10.27 11.98 19.65
N GLU A 100 -10.46 11.82 18.33
CA GLU A 100 -11.73 11.35 17.76
C GLU A 100 -11.78 9.83 17.50
N PHE A 101 -10.69 9.24 17.02
CA PHE A 101 -10.67 7.87 16.48
C PHE A 101 -9.63 6.94 17.11
N GLY A 102 -8.63 7.48 17.78
CA GLY A 102 -7.61 6.72 18.50
C GLY A 102 -8.00 6.39 19.93
N GLN A 103 -7.07 5.76 20.65
CA GLN A 103 -7.17 5.65 22.10
C GLN A 103 -6.45 6.81 22.79
N PRO A 104 -7.00 7.36 23.88
CA PRO A 104 -6.36 8.44 24.62
C PRO A 104 -5.04 7.98 25.23
N ALA A 105 -4.15 8.93 25.50
CA ALA A 105 -2.84 8.66 26.08
C ALA A 105 -2.94 7.88 27.41
N SER A 106 -4.00 8.10 28.20
CA SER A 106 -4.30 7.36 29.43
C SER A 106 -4.40 5.84 29.19
N VAL A 107 -5.16 5.42 28.18
CA VAL A 107 -5.32 4.01 27.79
C VAL A 107 -3.97 3.41 27.42
N SER A 108 -3.20 4.06 26.56
CA SER A 108 -1.86 3.55 26.21
C SER A 108 -0.90 3.53 27.40
N GLY A 109 -1.10 4.44 28.37
CA GLY A 109 -0.36 4.52 29.62
C GLY A 109 -0.57 3.30 30.53
N GLU A 110 -1.77 2.71 30.53
CA GLU A 110 -2.07 1.48 31.27
C GLU A 110 -1.21 0.27 30.84
N PHE A 111 -0.73 0.25 29.59
CA PHE A 111 0.12 -0.83 29.09
C PHE A 111 1.58 -0.70 29.56
N LYS A 112 2.05 0.49 29.93
CA LYS A 112 3.46 0.73 30.29
C LYS A 112 3.92 -0.13 31.49
N PRO A 113 3.18 -0.22 32.62
CA PRO A 113 3.57 -1.08 33.74
C PRO A 113 3.68 -2.56 33.33
N PHE A 114 2.76 -3.04 32.48
CA PHE A 114 2.80 -4.40 31.96
C PHE A 114 4.08 -4.65 31.14
N PHE A 115 4.44 -3.77 30.21
CA PHE A 115 5.67 -3.94 29.42
C PHE A 115 6.94 -3.81 30.25
N ASN A 116 6.99 -2.87 31.19
CA ASN A 116 8.13 -2.66 32.09
C ASN A 116 8.41 -3.91 32.95
N LYS A 117 7.37 -4.57 33.47
CA LYS A 117 7.46 -5.83 34.23
C LYS A 117 8.22 -6.93 33.48
N TYR A 118 8.21 -6.90 32.15
CA TYR A 118 8.91 -7.87 31.31
C TYR A 118 10.16 -7.29 30.63
N HIS A 119 10.62 -6.10 31.03
CA HIS A 119 11.75 -5.39 30.41
C HIS A 119 11.55 -5.17 28.89
N LEU A 120 10.32 -4.86 28.49
CA LEU A 120 9.97 -4.50 27.13
C LEU A 120 9.91 -2.98 27.01
N LYS A 121 10.49 -2.45 25.93
CA LYS A 121 10.37 -1.03 25.57
C LYS A 121 9.07 -0.85 24.79
N SER A 122 8.38 0.25 25.03
CA SER A 122 7.16 0.59 24.27
C SER A 122 7.15 2.05 23.83
N LYS A 123 6.56 2.31 22.66
CA LYS A 123 6.28 3.65 22.12
C LYS A 123 4.91 3.64 21.47
N THR A 124 4.05 4.58 21.84
CA THR A 124 2.75 4.79 21.19
C THR A 124 2.91 5.80 20.05
N PHE A 125 2.29 5.53 18.90
CA PHE A 125 2.13 6.53 17.83
C PHE A 125 1.13 7.61 18.26
N SER A 126 1.29 8.84 17.77
CA SER A 126 0.48 9.98 18.21
C SER A 126 -0.99 9.83 17.85
N ASN A 127 -1.31 8.99 16.85
CA ASN A 127 -2.66 8.58 16.46
C ASN A 127 -3.39 7.71 17.51
N GLY A 128 -2.69 7.20 18.53
CA GLY A 128 -3.26 6.37 19.59
C GLY A 128 -3.80 5.00 19.14
N LEU A 129 -3.48 4.52 17.94
CA LEU A 129 -3.92 3.20 17.45
C LEU A 129 -2.84 2.13 17.58
N ILE A 130 -1.57 2.51 17.65
CA ILE A 130 -0.46 1.56 17.61
C ILE A 130 0.46 1.79 18.79
N ILE A 131 0.64 0.75 19.61
CA ILE A 131 1.74 0.68 20.58
C ILE A 131 2.79 -0.27 20.03
N ASN A 132 3.92 0.30 19.62
CA ASN A 132 5.11 -0.45 19.28
C ASN A 132 5.75 -1.03 20.55
N VAL A 133 6.05 -2.32 20.57
CA VAL A 133 6.66 -3.02 21.71
C VAL A 133 7.87 -3.80 21.23
N SER A 134 9.03 -3.61 21.87
CA SER A 134 10.26 -4.29 21.50
C SER A 134 11.07 -4.80 22.69
N GLY A 135 11.77 -5.91 22.48
CA GLY A 135 12.65 -6.51 23.48
C GLY A 135 13.17 -7.88 23.09
N LYS A 136 13.86 -8.55 24.01
CA LYS A 136 14.39 -9.91 23.79
C LYS A 136 13.25 -10.90 23.60
N ALA A 137 13.38 -11.87 22.69
CA ALA A 137 12.37 -12.88 22.40
C ALA A 137 11.91 -13.64 23.65
N LYS A 138 12.82 -13.93 24.59
CA LYS A 138 12.47 -14.56 25.88
C LYS A 138 11.50 -13.72 26.72
N ASN A 139 11.63 -12.40 26.68
CA ASN A 139 10.78 -11.47 27.41
C ASN A 139 9.42 -11.33 26.73
N ILE A 140 9.39 -11.27 25.40
CA ILE A 140 8.15 -11.28 24.61
C ILE A 140 7.37 -12.58 24.87
N ASN A 141 8.03 -13.73 24.77
CA ASN A 141 7.41 -15.03 25.06
C ASN A 141 6.86 -15.09 26.49
N LYS A 142 7.57 -14.53 27.48
CA LYS A 142 7.11 -14.49 28.88
C LYS A 142 5.93 -13.52 29.09
N ALA A 143 5.97 -12.35 28.46
CA ALA A 143 4.93 -11.32 28.58
C ALA A 143 3.60 -11.80 28.00
N PHE A 144 3.64 -12.29 26.76
CA PHE A 144 2.46 -12.67 26.00
C PHE A 144 2.11 -14.17 26.11
N SER A 145 2.85 -14.94 26.91
CA SER A 145 2.76 -16.41 27.00
C SER A 145 2.85 -17.12 25.63
N THR A 146 3.63 -16.54 24.72
CA THR A 146 3.87 -17.05 23.37
C THR A 146 5.11 -17.96 23.30
N ASN A 147 5.32 -18.58 22.15
CA ASN A 147 6.45 -19.44 21.85
C ASN A 147 6.98 -19.16 20.44
N LEU A 148 7.54 -17.97 20.24
CA LEU A 148 8.02 -17.54 18.93
C LEU A 148 9.00 -18.55 18.30
N GLN A 149 8.67 -18.94 17.09
CA GLN A 149 9.40 -19.87 16.24
C GLN A 149 9.56 -19.27 14.83
N THR A 150 10.51 -19.81 14.09
CA THR A 150 10.59 -19.67 12.64
C THR A 150 10.40 -21.03 11.99
N ALA A 151 9.85 -21.04 10.78
CA ALA A 151 9.72 -22.22 9.95
C ALA A 151 9.80 -21.86 8.47
N LYS A 152 9.73 -22.87 7.62
CA LYS A 152 9.38 -22.71 6.19
C LYS A 152 7.96 -23.21 5.97
N TYR A 153 7.13 -22.38 5.34
CA TYR A 153 5.85 -22.78 4.78
C TYR A 153 6.01 -22.84 3.26
N HIS A 154 6.01 -24.04 2.68
CA HIS A 154 6.58 -24.28 1.35
C HIS A 154 8.04 -23.79 1.28
N ALA A 155 8.40 -22.92 0.32
CA ALA A 155 9.73 -22.32 0.21
C ALA A 155 9.91 -21.07 1.11
N ASN A 156 8.84 -20.59 1.75
CA ASN A 156 8.78 -19.26 2.32
C ASN A 156 9.10 -19.26 3.82
N PRO A 157 10.07 -18.47 4.29
CA PRO A 157 10.36 -18.37 5.71
C PRO A 157 9.20 -17.66 6.41
N VAL A 158 8.78 -18.14 7.57
CA VAL A 158 7.72 -17.51 8.37
C VAL A 158 8.16 -17.43 9.82
N GLN A 159 7.87 -16.31 10.49
CA GLN A 159 7.86 -16.25 11.95
C GLN A 159 6.44 -16.55 12.42
N PHE A 160 6.30 -17.25 13.55
CA PHE A 160 5.00 -17.53 14.14
C PHE A 160 5.07 -17.88 15.63
N SER A 161 3.91 -17.95 16.28
CA SER A 161 3.73 -18.64 17.56
C SER A 161 2.60 -19.66 17.43
N SER A 162 2.74 -20.83 18.05
CA SER A 162 1.65 -21.82 18.15
C SER A 162 0.73 -21.55 19.35
N LYS A 163 0.97 -20.47 20.09
CA LYS A 163 0.16 -20.02 21.23
C LYS A 163 -0.40 -18.64 20.93
N LYS A 164 -1.65 -18.41 21.30
CA LYS A 164 -2.26 -17.08 21.23
C LYS A 164 -1.56 -16.15 22.22
N PRO A 165 -1.21 -14.91 21.83
CA PRO A 165 -0.73 -13.93 22.78
C PRO A 165 -1.83 -13.64 23.79
N VAL A 166 -1.50 -13.72 25.08
CA VAL A 166 -2.39 -13.39 26.19
C VAL A 166 -1.81 -12.26 27.02
N MET A 167 -2.69 -11.43 27.58
CA MET A 167 -2.33 -10.33 28.48
C MET A 167 -3.43 -10.17 29.54
N PRO A 168 -3.24 -9.32 30.57
CA PRO A 168 -4.30 -9.00 31.52
C PRO A 168 -5.61 -8.58 30.80
N ALA A 169 -6.75 -9.10 31.23
CA ALA A 169 -8.03 -8.92 30.52
C ALA A 169 -8.39 -7.46 30.27
N ASN A 170 -8.17 -6.58 31.26
CA ASN A 170 -8.39 -5.14 31.17
C ASN A 170 -7.58 -4.45 30.05
N LEU A 171 -6.42 -5.01 29.68
CA LEU A 171 -5.62 -4.56 28.55
C LEU A 171 -6.08 -5.23 27.26
N ALA A 172 -6.31 -6.56 27.29
CA ALA A 172 -6.72 -7.35 26.13
C ALA A 172 -8.02 -6.85 25.51
N ASP A 173 -8.96 -6.36 26.32
CA ASP A 173 -10.25 -5.85 25.86
C ASP A 173 -10.12 -4.56 25.03
N LYS A 174 -8.98 -3.87 25.09
CA LYS A 174 -8.68 -2.67 24.30
C LYS A 174 -7.92 -2.96 23.00
N VAL A 175 -7.49 -4.21 22.79
CA VAL A 175 -6.68 -4.62 21.64
C VAL A 175 -7.57 -5.12 20.50
N LEU A 176 -7.36 -4.58 19.29
CA LEU A 176 -7.96 -5.07 18.06
C LEU A 176 -7.21 -6.30 17.55
N THR A 177 -5.88 -6.22 17.45
CA THR A 177 -4.99 -7.33 17.04
C THR A 177 -3.57 -7.05 17.51
N VAL A 178 -2.75 -8.08 17.56
CA VAL A 178 -1.28 -7.92 17.65
C VAL A 178 -0.72 -8.12 16.22
N LEU A 179 0.36 -7.44 15.85
CA LEU A 179 1.12 -7.69 14.61
C LEU A 179 2.54 -8.14 14.94
N GLY A 180 3.20 -8.84 14.02
CA GLY A 180 4.59 -9.31 14.16
C GLY A 180 4.76 -10.62 14.92
N ILE A 181 3.69 -11.18 15.50
CA ILE A 181 3.71 -12.56 16.02
C ILE A 181 3.82 -13.55 14.85
N THR A 182 3.04 -13.33 13.80
CA THR A 182 3.24 -13.92 12.48
C THR A 182 3.88 -12.88 11.56
N THR A 183 4.60 -13.31 10.53
CA THR A 183 5.06 -12.41 9.47
C THR A 183 4.84 -13.08 8.11
N PHE A 184 4.19 -12.37 7.19
CA PHE A 184 4.22 -12.78 5.79
C PHE A 184 5.59 -12.46 5.20
N SER A 185 6.13 -13.37 4.39
CA SER A 185 7.45 -13.22 3.77
C SER A 185 7.36 -13.02 2.27
N LYS A 186 8.46 -12.51 1.70
CA LYS A 186 8.60 -12.10 0.29
C LYS A 186 8.03 -13.11 -0.71
N GLY A 187 8.35 -14.40 -0.60
CA GLY A 187 7.84 -15.39 -1.55
C GLY A 187 6.44 -15.94 -1.24
N ALA A 188 5.88 -15.66 -0.05
CA ALA A 188 4.49 -15.97 0.29
C ALA A 188 3.54 -14.81 -0.03
N SER A 189 4.09 -13.61 -0.21
CA SER A 189 3.34 -12.37 -0.36
C SER A 189 3.08 -11.99 -1.81
N GLY A 190 3.51 -12.79 -2.81
CA GLY A 190 3.33 -12.44 -4.22
C GLY A 190 3.82 -11.04 -4.58
N LEU A 191 4.87 -10.55 -3.88
CA LEU A 191 5.30 -9.17 -3.94
C LEU A 191 5.46 -8.72 -5.40
N VAL A 192 4.58 -7.83 -5.84
CA VAL A 192 4.62 -7.26 -7.18
C VAL A 192 5.72 -6.19 -7.15
N THR A 193 6.95 -6.61 -7.46
CA THR A 193 8.01 -5.68 -7.85
C THR A 193 8.01 -5.62 -9.37
N SER A 194 8.17 -4.43 -9.94
CA SER A 194 8.09 -4.19 -11.39
C SER A 194 8.69 -5.33 -12.24
N ASN A 195 7.82 -6.08 -12.90
CA ASN A 195 8.20 -7.12 -13.87
C ASN A 195 8.58 -6.49 -15.22
N ALA A 196 8.20 -5.22 -15.44
CA ALA A 196 8.42 -4.48 -16.67
C ALA A 196 9.76 -3.71 -16.65
N LYS A 197 10.87 -4.42 -16.43
CA LYS A 197 12.23 -3.86 -16.63
C LYS A 197 12.74 -4.32 -17.99
N SER A 198 13.20 -3.38 -18.82
CA SER A 198 13.90 -3.72 -20.05
C SER A 198 15.40 -3.88 -19.74
N ASN A 199 16.04 -4.90 -20.30
CA ASN A 199 17.51 -4.97 -20.37
C ASN A 199 18.13 -3.93 -21.34
N LYS A 200 17.33 -2.99 -21.86
CA LYS A 200 17.80 -1.97 -22.79
C LYS A 200 18.52 -0.85 -22.05
N SER A 201 19.84 -0.98 -21.99
CA SER A 201 20.74 0.13 -21.68
C SER A 201 20.60 1.20 -22.76
N VAL A 202 20.56 2.47 -22.36
CA VAL A 202 20.57 3.61 -23.30
C VAL A 202 21.92 4.32 -23.35
N GLY A 203 22.92 3.90 -22.58
CA GLY A 203 24.30 4.43 -22.57
C GLY A 203 24.43 5.86 -22.02
N LYS A 204 23.50 6.75 -22.37
CA LYS A 204 23.36 8.15 -21.92
C LYS A 204 21.88 8.54 -21.85
N PRO A 205 21.52 9.65 -21.17
CA PRO A 205 20.16 10.18 -21.18
C PRO A 205 19.61 10.36 -22.59
N ASN A 206 18.34 10.02 -22.78
CA ASN A 206 17.63 10.15 -24.04
C ASN A 206 16.26 10.81 -23.81
N GLU A 207 16.03 11.95 -24.46
CA GLU A 207 14.79 12.73 -24.30
C GLU A 207 13.51 11.90 -24.52
N LYS A 208 13.56 10.89 -25.40
CA LYS A 208 12.42 9.99 -25.66
C LYS A 208 11.92 9.25 -24.40
N TYR A 209 12.80 9.00 -23.44
CA TYR A 209 12.48 8.29 -22.20
C TYR A 209 12.64 9.18 -20.96
N ALA A 210 12.94 10.47 -21.14
CA ALA A 210 13.10 11.40 -20.03
C ALA A 210 11.76 11.67 -19.30
N PRO A 211 11.80 12.04 -18.00
CA PRO A 211 10.61 12.50 -17.27
C PRO A 211 9.90 13.70 -17.91
N SER A 212 10.61 14.54 -18.67
CA SER A 212 10.03 15.67 -19.41
C SER A 212 8.94 15.25 -20.41
N LYS A 213 8.97 14.00 -20.89
CA LYS A 213 7.87 13.43 -21.68
C LYS A 213 6.57 13.36 -20.90
N PHE A 214 6.59 12.98 -19.62
CA PHE A 214 5.39 12.97 -18.76
C PHE A 214 4.84 14.39 -18.60
N VAL A 215 5.73 15.35 -18.34
CA VAL A 215 5.39 16.78 -18.19
C VAL A 215 4.66 17.32 -19.42
N LYS A 216 5.16 16.98 -20.63
CA LYS A 216 4.56 17.36 -21.91
C LYS A 216 3.24 16.60 -22.16
N GLN A 217 3.24 15.27 -22.03
CA GLN A 217 2.08 14.43 -22.36
C GLN A 217 0.84 14.75 -21.52
N TYR A 218 1.03 15.05 -20.24
CA TYR A 218 -0.07 15.27 -19.28
C TYR A 218 -0.25 16.74 -18.90
N ASN A 219 0.31 17.65 -19.70
CA ASN A 219 0.12 19.10 -19.62
C ASN A 219 0.45 19.70 -18.23
N LEU A 220 1.62 19.37 -17.69
CA LEU A 220 2.13 19.94 -16.44
C LEU A 220 3.00 21.18 -16.66
N GLN A 221 3.60 21.32 -17.86
CA GLN A 221 4.49 22.43 -18.20
C GLN A 221 3.94 23.83 -17.84
N PRO A 222 2.64 24.15 -18.06
CA PRO A 222 2.10 25.47 -17.70
C PRO A 222 2.21 25.82 -16.21
N LEU A 223 2.29 24.82 -15.32
CA LEU A 223 2.53 25.07 -13.89
C LEU A 223 4.00 25.40 -13.62
N TYR A 224 4.94 24.77 -14.33
CA TYR A 224 6.36 25.09 -14.23
C TYR A 224 6.65 26.49 -14.75
N ASP A 225 5.98 26.90 -15.83
CA ASP A 225 6.12 28.23 -16.43
C ASP A 225 5.63 29.34 -15.46
N LYS A 226 4.70 29.00 -14.54
CA LYS A 226 4.27 29.84 -13.41
C LYS A 226 5.23 29.80 -12.20
N GLY A 227 6.33 29.06 -12.30
CA GLY A 227 7.32 28.88 -11.24
C GLY A 227 7.00 27.79 -10.23
N TYR A 228 5.92 27.02 -10.39
CA TYR A 228 5.53 25.97 -9.45
C TYR A 228 6.35 24.71 -9.74
N GLN A 229 7.19 24.31 -8.80
CA GLN A 229 8.09 23.14 -8.95
C GLN A 229 8.20 22.32 -7.66
N GLY A 230 7.26 22.49 -6.72
CA GLY A 230 7.24 21.79 -5.44
C GLY A 230 7.88 22.54 -4.29
N GLN A 231 8.14 23.85 -4.43
CA GLN A 231 8.69 24.68 -3.37
C GLN A 231 7.83 24.58 -2.09
N GLY A 232 8.48 24.49 -0.94
CA GLY A 232 7.82 24.36 0.37
C GLY A 232 7.16 23.00 0.64
N GLN A 233 7.12 22.09 -0.34
CA GLN A 233 6.49 20.78 -0.20
C GLN A 233 7.49 19.70 0.20
N THR A 234 6.95 18.62 0.77
CA THR A 234 7.68 17.37 1.00
C THR A 234 6.88 16.23 0.38
N VAL A 235 7.48 15.52 -0.56
CA VAL A 235 6.95 14.26 -1.09
C VAL A 235 7.50 13.11 -0.27
N GLY A 236 6.66 12.18 0.16
CA GLY A 236 7.06 10.98 0.88
C GLY A 236 7.06 9.75 -0.01
N ILE A 237 7.97 8.81 0.24
CA ILE A 237 8.07 7.54 -0.49
C ILE A 237 8.01 6.41 0.53
N ILE A 238 7.00 5.56 0.42
CA ILE A 238 6.87 4.34 1.21
C ILE A 238 7.61 3.22 0.48
N THR A 239 8.64 2.65 1.12
CA THR A 239 9.46 1.60 0.49
C THR A 239 9.89 0.53 1.47
N PHE A 240 10.17 -0.66 0.91
CA PHE A 240 10.65 -1.82 1.63
C PHE A 240 12.04 -2.27 1.19
N ALA A 241 12.79 -1.38 0.53
CA ALA A 241 14.20 -1.56 0.21
C ALA A 241 14.97 -0.23 0.33
N GLY A 242 16.30 -0.34 0.38
CA GLY A 242 17.18 0.81 0.36
C GLY A 242 17.43 1.31 -1.06
N PHE A 243 18.12 2.44 -1.17
CA PHE A 243 18.60 2.99 -2.44
C PHE A 243 19.89 3.76 -2.20
N LYS A 244 20.53 4.23 -3.27
CA LYS A 244 21.69 5.12 -3.20
C LYS A 244 21.26 6.53 -3.58
N LYS A 245 21.44 7.51 -2.67
CA LYS A 245 21.14 8.92 -2.95
C LYS A 245 21.92 9.45 -4.17
N SER A 246 23.17 9.02 -4.32
CA SER A 246 24.02 9.39 -5.44
C SER A 246 23.48 8.95 -6.80
N ASP A 247 22.69 7.87 -6.86
CA ASP A 247 22.10 7.42 -8.12
C ASP A 247 21.04 8.44 -8.57
N ALA A 248 20.15 8.84 -7.65
CA ALA A 248 19.13 9.87 -7.93
C ALA A 248 19.72 11.25 -8.25
N GLU A 249 20.78 11.66 -7.55
CA GLU A 249 21.50 12.92 -7.84
C GLU A 249 22.17 12.88 -9.22
N THR A 250 22.75 11.73 -9.60
CA THR A 250 23.33 11.52 -10.94
C THR A 250 22.25 11.55 -12.01
N PHE A 251 21.10 10.93 -11.74
CA PHE A 251 19.93 10.96 -12.63
C PHE A 251 19.48 12.39 -12.90
N TRP A 252 19.16 13.18 -11.86
CA TRP A 252 18.67 14.55 -12.05
C TRP A 252 19.69 15.42 -12.77
N LYS A 253 20.98 15.30 -12.44
CA LYS A 253 22.04 16.02 -13.16
C LYS A 253 22.10 15.61 -14.64
N GLY A 254 21.99 14.31 -14.94
CA GLY A 254 22.02 13.79 -16.31
C GLY A 254 20.82 14.19 -17.15
N GLU A 255 19.64 14.32 -16.52
CA GLU A 255 18.41 14.82 -17.15
C GLU A 255 18.38 16.35 -17.31
N GLY A 256 19.36 17.07 -16.77
CA GLY A 256 19.37 18.54 -16.77
C GLY A 256 18.34 19.16 -15.82
N ILE A 257 17.94 18.44 -14.78
CA ILE A 257 16.95 18.87 -13.79
C ILE A 257 17.64 19.72 -12.72
N ASP A 258 17.19 20.97 -12.56
CA ASP A 258 17.63 21.86 -11.48
C ASP A 258 16.99 21.46 -10.15
N ALA A 259 17.53 20.39 -9.55
CA ALA A 259 17.06 19.84 -8.29
C ALA A 259 17.62 20.61 -7.09
N LYS A 260 16.74 21.00 -6.16
CA LYS A 260 17.13 21.62 -4.88
C LYS A 260 18.22 20.79 -4.17
N PRO A 261 19.35 21.38 -3.74
CA PRO A 261 20.39 20.64 -3.04
C PRO A 261 19.91 20.13 -1.67
N ASN A 262 20.49 19.02 -1.21
CA ASN A 262 20.24 18.44 0.13
C ASN A 262 18.76 18.12 0.45
N ARG A 263 17.94 17.88 -0.59
CA ARG A 263 16.49 17.60 -0.46
C ARG A 263 16.13 16.17 -0.03
N LEU A 264 17.09 15.24 0.04
CA LEU A 264 16.84 13.80 0.29
C LEU A 264 17.07 13.38 1.75
N SER A 265 16.04 12.85 2.42
CA SER A 265 16.14 12.27 3.77
C SER A 265 15.51 10.88 3.87
N VAL A 266 16.07 10.02 4.73
CA VAL A 266 15.61 8.62 4.89
C VAL A 266 15.24 8.35 6.35
N LYS A 267 14.04 7.82 6.59
CA LYS A 267 13.59 7.28 7.88
C LYS A 267 13.69 5.78 7.83
N LYS A 268 14.67 5.21 8.51
CA LYS A 268 14.71 3.76 8.70
C LYS A 268 13.74 3.39 9.83
N ILE A 269 12.80 2.51 9.51
CA ILE A 269 11.75 2.06 10.41
C ILE A 269 12.03 0.61 10.75
N SER A 270 12.09 0.31 12.04
CA SER A 270 12.27 -1.05 12.52
C SER A 270 11.02 -1.86 12.20
N ALA A 271 11.21 -2.97 11.49
CA ALA A 271 10.17 -3.93 11.18
C ALA A 271 10.75 -5.35 11.22
N PRO A 272 10.16 -6.27 11.99
CA PRO A 272 10.54 -7.66 11.96
C PRO A 272 10.22 -8.23 10.58
N ALA A 273 11.16 -8.97 10.00
CA ALA A 273 10.96 -9.71 8.77
C ALA A 273 11.64 -11.07 8.87
N ALA A 274 11.01 -12.08 8.27
CA ALA A 274 11.59 -13.41 8.18
C ALA A 274 12.79 -13.45 7.22
N GLN A 275 12.86 -12.50 6.29
CA GLN A 275 13.95 -12.31 5.33
C GLN A 275 14.09 -10.82 4.98
N THR A 276 15.31 -10.39 4.67
CA THR A 276 15.55 -9.02 4.14
C THR A 276 14.87 -8.84 2.78
N THR A 277 14.31 -7.66 2.56
CA THR A 277 13.73 -7.24 1.27
C THR A 277 14.63 -6.31 0.47
N ASN A 278 15.87 -6.11 0.92
CA ASN A 278 16.85 -5.23 0.30
C ASN A 278 17.65 -5.90 -0.83
N THR A 279 16.98 -6.57 -1.77
CA THR A 279 17.62 -7.19 -2.96
C THR A 279 17.89 -6.15 -4.06
N PRO A 280 18.84 -6.35 -4.98
CA PRO A 280 19.12 -5.40 -6.07
C PRO A 280 17.87 -4.96 -6.85
N THR A 281 16.99 -5.90 -7.22
CA THR A 281 15.71 -5.60 -7.90
C THR A 281 14.82 -4.63 -7.12
N ASN A 282 14.78 -4.78 -5.79
CA ASN A 282 13.94 -3.98 -4.92
C ASN A 282 14.59 -2.61 -4.64
N GLN A 283 15.92 -2.55 -4.66
CA GLN A 283 16.62 -1.27 -4.57
C GLN A 283 16.36 -0.41 -5.80
N LEU A 284 16.34 -1.02 -7.00
CA LEU A 284 15.98 -0.33 -8.23
C LEU A 284 14.57 0.25 -8.20
N GLU A 285 13.62 -0.44 -7.55
CA GLU A 285 12.26 0.09 -7.33
C GLU A 285 12.30 1.38 -6.49
N THR A 286 13.06 1.37 -5.41
CA THR A 286 13.21 2.55 -4.55
C THR A 286 13.94 3.69 -5.26
N THR A 287 14.95 3.37 -6.06
CA THR A 287 15.67 4.34 -6.89
C THR A 287 14.71 5.00 -7.89
N LEU A 288 13.90 4.19 -8.59
CA LEU A 288 12.87 4.65 -9.51
C LEU A 288 11.89 5.62 -8.84
N ASP A 289 11.35 5.26 -7.67
CA ASP A 289 10.40 6.10 -6.93
C ASP A 289 11.00 7.47 -6.58
N VAL A 290 12.25 7.48 -6.11
CA VAL A 290 12.97 8.69 -5.72
C VAL A 290 13.27 9.55 -6.94
N GLU A 291 13.80 8.95 -8.00
CA GLU A 291 14.16 9.64 -9.24
C GLU A 291 12.95 10.30 -9.89
N GLN A 292 11.87 9.55 -10.08
CA GLN A 292 10.66 10.03 -10.77
C GLN A 292 9.90 11.07 -9.95
N SER A 293 9.67 10.83 -8.64
CA SER A 293 9.04 11.86 -7.78
C SER A 293 9.88 13.13 -7.77
N GLY A 294 11.20 12.96 -7.69
CA GLY A 294 12.11 14.07 -7.57
C GLY A 294 12.30 14.87 -8.85
N ALA A 295 12.16 14.21 -10.01
CA ALA A 295 12.23 14.84 -11.31
C ALA A 295 11.00 15.68 -11.62
N ILE A 296 9.81 15.24 -11.19
CA ILE A 296 8.57 16.00 -11.37
C ILE A 296 8.45 17.15 -10.36
N ALA A 297 8.98 17.04 -9.15
CA ALA A 297 8.94 18.13 -8.17
C ALA A 297 10.34 18.59 -7.76
N PRO A 298 11.13 19.21 -8.66
CA PRO A 298 12.56 19.41 -8.44
C PRO A 298 12.91 20.28 -7.23
N GLN A 299 11.98 21.10 -6.76
CA GLN A 299 12.17 21.98 -5.60
C GLN A 299 11.55 21.43 -4.29
N ALA A 300 10.89 20.26 -4.32
CA ALA A 300 10.35 19.61 -3.13
C ALA A 300 11.41 18.82 -2.35
N ASN A 301 11.26 18.79 -1.02
CA ASN A 301 11.99 17.82 -0.20
C ASN A 301 11.45 16.40 -0.46
N ILE A 302 12.30 15.39 -0.35
CA ILE A 302 11.92 13.98 -0.48
C ILE A 302 12.20 13.26 0.83
N ARG A 303 11.18 12.58 1.35
CA ARG A 303 11.19 11.87 2.62
C ARG A 303 10.91 10.38 2.41
N VAL A 304 11.96 9.57 2.40
CA VAL A 304 11.84 8.12 2.19
C VAL A 304 11.58 7.40 3.51
N TYR A 305 10.46 6.71 3.63
CA TYR A 305 10.08 5.88 4.78
C TYR A 305 10.37 4.41 4.45
N GLN A 306 11.49 3.91 4.98
CA GLN A 306 12.04 2.61 4.62
C GLN A 306 11.86 1.60 5.75
N ALA A 307 11.23 0.45 5.46
CA ALA A 307 11.16 -0.72 6.34
C ALA A 307 11.60 -2.01 5.62
N ASN A 308 11.49 -3.15 6.28
CA ASN A 308 11.41 -4.45 5.59
C ASN A 308 9.94 -4.76 5.28
N TRP A 309 9.68 -5.48 4.19
CA TRP A 309 8.31 -5.94 3.89
C TRP A 309 7.85 -6.95 4.92
N SER A 310 6.79 -6.60 5.63
CA SER A 310 6.04 -7.45 6.56
C SER A 310 4.73 -6.76 6.95
N ASP A 311 3.88 -7.46 7.69
CA ASP A 311 2.65 -6.93 8.26
C ASP A 311 2.91 -5.66 9.08
N VAL A 312 3.93 -5.73 9.94
CA VAL A 312 4.43 -4.61 10.75
C VAL A 312 5.10 -3.53 9.91
N GLY A 313 5.89 -3.93 8.90
CA GLY A 313 6.61 -2.97 8.05
C GLY A 313 5.66 -2.08 7.26
N LEU A 314 4.64 -2.66 6.63
CA LEU A 314 3.65 -1.92 5.85
C LEU A 314 2.83 -0.99 6.75
N ALA A 315 2.34 -1.48 7.89
CA ALA A 315 1.60 -0.63 8.84
C ALA A 315 2.46 0.53 9.38
N ASN A 316 3.71 0.25 9.82
CA ASN A 316 4.54 1.26 10.46
C ASN A 316 5.14 2.29 9.50
N THR A 317 5.29 1.98 8.22
CA THR A 317 5.73 2.99 7.23
C THR A 317 4.67 4.07 7.06
N PHE A 318 3.40 3.70 6.87
CA PHE A 318 2.28 4.63 6.85
C PHE A 318 2.08 5.34 8.19
N ALA A 319 2.04 4.59 9.30
CA ALA A 319 1.87 5.18 10.62
C ALA A 319 2.96 6.22 10.92
N THR A 320 4.23 5.95 10.57
CA THR A 320 5.33 6.91 10.74
C THR A 320 5.20 8.13 9.84
N ALA A 321 4.76 7.95 8.58
CA ALA A 321 4.58 9.07 7.66
C ALA A 321 3.48 10.03 8.14
N PHE A 322 2.34 9.48 8.58
CA PHE A 322 1.23 10.26 9.09
C PHE A 322 1.52 10.87 10.46
N ASP A 323 2.23 10.16 11.34
CA ASP A 323 2.70 10.66 12.65
C ASP A 323 3.71 11.81 12.52
N GLU A 324 4.64 11.75 11.56
CA GLU A 324 5.53 12.88 11.29
C GLU A 324 4.76 14.08 10.70
N ASN A 325 3.67 13.82 9.96
CA ASN A 325 2.84 14.80 9.25
C ASN A 325 3.62 15.81 8.38
N LYS A 326 4.84 15.44 7.93
CA LYS A 326 5.74 16.31 7.15
C LYS A 326 5.47 16.26 5.66
N ALA A 327 5.10 15.09 5.15
CA ALA A 327 4.82 14.91 3.73
C ALA A 327 3.40 15.37 3.40
N SER A 328 3.23 16.16 2.34
CA SER A 328 1.91 16.55 1.83
C SER A 328 1.35 15.54 0.83
N SER A 329 2.20 14.65 0.31
CA SER A 329 1.83 13.53 -0.54
C SER A 329 2.75 12.33 -0.32
N LEU A 330 2.26 11.13 -0.59
CA LEU A 330 2.97 9.86 -0.48
C LEU A 330 2.84 9.07 -1.79
N SER A 331 3.88 8.35 -2.19
CA SER A 331 3.79 7.27 -3.17
C SER A 331 4.19 5.92 -2.57
N MET A 332 3.60 4.85 -3.09
CA MET A 332 4.02 3.47 -2.83
C MET A 332 3.91 2.62 -4.11
N SER A 333 5.02 1.99 -4.49
CA SER A 333 5.13 1.10 -5.64
C SER A 333 5.33 -0.36 -5.21
N TRP A 334 4.56 -0.78 -4.20
CA TRP A 334 4.63 -2.10 -3.58
C TRP A 334 3.23 -2.58 -3.26
N GLY A 335 2.94 -3.84 -3.57
CA GLY A 335 1.63 -4.42 -3.37
C GLY A 335 1.67 -5.94 -3.30
N MET A 336 0.49 -6.51 -3.06
CA MET A 336 0.23 -7.94 -3.12
C MET A 336 -1.23 -8.16 -3.48
N ASN A 337 -1.49 -9.20 -4.26
CA ASN A 337 -2.85 -9.62 -4.59
C ASN A 337 -3.71 -9.83 -3.31
N GLU A 338 -4.93 -9.29 -3.25
CA GLU A 338 -5.91 -9.48 -2.18
C GLU A 338 -6.12 -10.95 -1.82
N TYR A 339 -6.08 -11.87 -2.80
CA TYR A 339 -6.14 -13.32 -2.58
C TYR A 339 -5.06 -13.79 -1.60
N ILE A 340 -3.86 -13.20 -1.64
CA ILE A 340 -2.78 -13.49 -0.69
C ILE A 340 -3.21 -13.14 0.73
N THR A 341 -3.84 -11.98 0.92
CA THR A 341 -4.33 -11.57 2.24
C THR A 341 -5.38 -12.56 2.76
N HIS A 342 -6.31 -12.98 1.90
CA HIS A 342 -7.34 -13.97 2.20
C HIS A 342 -6.73 -15.34 2.51
N TYR A 343 -5.80 -15.79 1.68
CA TYR A 343 -5.08 -17.04 1.85
C TYR A 343 -4.32 -17.08 3.18
N LEU A 344 -3.55 -16.03 3.49
CA LEU A 344 -2.79 -15.94 4.74
C LEU A 344 -3.71 -15.89 5.96
N ASN A 345 -4.87 -15.22 5.86
CA ASN A 345 -5.91 -15.24 6.89
C ASN A 345 -6.47 -16.66 7.10
N GLN A 346 -6.88 -17.35 6.02
CA GLN A 346 -7.35 -18.74 6.10
C GLN A 346 -6.30 -19.67 6.71
N LYS A 347 -5.01 -19.45 6.42
CA LYS A 347 -3.88 -20.22 6.97
C LYS A 347 -3.45 -19.77 8.37
N LYS A 348 -4.10 -18.77 8.97
CA LYS A 348 -3.75 -18.27 10.30
C LYS A 348 -2.29 -17.76 10.34
N LEU A 349 -1.89 -17.06 9.29
CA LEU A 349 -0.60 -16.39 9.12
C LEU A 349 -0.72 -14.87 9.01
N LEU A 350 -1.94 -14.35 8.83
CA LEU A 350 -2.27 -12.93 8.84
C LEU A 350 -3.59 -12.71 9.60
N THR A 351 -3.67 -11.65 10.40
CA THR A 351 -4.88 -11.34 11.17
C THR A 351 -6.07 -11.06 10.25
N PRO A 352 -7.28 -11.56 10.56
CA PRO A 352 -8.46 -11.32 9.73
C PRO A 352 -8.87 -9.85 9.64
N VAL A 353 -8.33 -9.00 10.52
CA VAL A 353 -8.57 -7.56 10.52
C VAL A 353 -7.37 -6.76 10.01
N TYR A 354 -6.47 -7.37 9.24
CA TYR A 354 -5.30 -6.65 8.72
C TYR A 354 -5.71 -5.56 7.71
N GLY A 355 -6.66 -5.87 6.83
CA GLY A 355 -7.25 -4.90 5.91
C GLY A 355 -7.91 -3.73 6.65
N GLN A 356 -8.69 -4.01 7.71
CA GLN A 356 -9.28 -2.98 8.57
C GLN A 356 -8.19 -2.10 9.21
N ALA A 357 -7.17 -2.70 9.82
CA ALA A 357 -6.09 -1.97 10.49
C ALA A 357 -5.31 -1.06 9.52
N LEU A 358 -5.03 -1.54 8.31
CA LEU A 358 -4.35 -0.72 7.30
C LEU A 358 -5.28 0.36 6.74
N SER A 359 -6.55 0.04 6.49
CA SER A 359 -7.55 1.01 6.03
C SER A 359 -7.73 2.16 7.01
N LEU A 360 -7.73 1.90 8.33
CA LEU A 360 -7.74 2.94 9.37
C LEU A 360 -6.52 3.87 9.30
N LEU A 361 -5.33 3.34 9.00
CA LEU A 361 -4.14 4.17 8.80
C LEU A 361 -4.23 5.01 7.53
N LEU A 362 -4.73 4.46 6.43
CA LEU A 362 -4.91 5.20 5.19
C LEU A 362 -6.01 6.27 5.32
N ALA A 363 -7.07 5.99 6.09
CA ALA A 363 -8.09 6.95 6.49
C ALA A 363 -7.51 8.12 7.30
N GLN A 364 -6.57 7.85 8.23
CA GLN A 364 -5.82 8.91 8.92
C GLN A 364 -5.12 9.82 7.90
N GLY A 365 -4.44 9.26 6.90
CA GLY A 365 -3.82 10.03 5.82
C GLY A 365 -4.80 10.94 5.07
N ALA A 366 -5.98 10.42 4.74
CA ALA A 366 -7.05 11.18 4.09
C ALA A 366 -7.60 12.32 4.95
N LEU A 367 -7.76 12.12 6.27
CA LEU A 367 -8.16 13.17 7.22
C LEU A 367 -7.08 14.24 7.41
N GLN A 368 -5.80 13.86 7.35
CA GLN A 368 -4.66 14.78 7.43
C GLN A 368 -4.37 15.53 6.12
N GLY A 369 -5.19 15.29 5.10
CA GLY A 369 -5.01 15.91 3.79
C GLY A 369 -3.73 15.47 3.06
N VAL A 370 -3.25 14.26 3.32
CA VAL A 370 -2.07 13.69 2.64
C VAL A 370 -2.52 12.92 1.41
N SER A 371 -2.16 13.39 0.21
CA SER A 371 -2.48 12.68 -1.03
C SER A 371 -1.64 11.40 -1.14
N THR A 372 -2.25 10.23 -1.05
CA THR A 372 -1.53 8.94 -1.06
C THR A 372 -1.78 8.21 -2.37
N PHE A 373 -0.73 8.03 -3.17
CA PHE A 373 -0.75 7.36 -4.47
C PHE A 373 -0.18 5.95 -4.37
N VAL A 374 -0.92 4.95 -4.85
CA VAL A 374 -0.50 3.55 -4.82
C VAL A 374 -0.59 2.96 -6.22
N ALA A 375 0.52 2.41 -6.70
CA ALA A 375 0.59 1.70 -7.98
C ALA A 375 -0.42 0.55 -8.02
N SER A 376 -1.17 0.39 -9.10
CA SER A 376 -2.25 -0.60 -9.19
C SER A 376 -1.82 -2.01 -9.56
N GLY A 377 -0.54 -2.21 -9.91
CA GLY A 377 0.05 -3.49 -10.28
C GLY A 377 0.50 -3.56 -11.74
N ASP A 378 1.28 -4.58 -12.09
CA ASP A 378 1.95 -4.71 -13.39
C ASP A 378 1.62 -6.02 -14.16
N SER A 379 0.62 -6.77 -13.68
CA SER A 379 0.17 -8.04 -14.28
C SER A 379 -1.27 -7.98 -14.80
N GLY A 380 -1.78 -6.77 -15.07
CA GLY A 380 -3.14 -6.55 -15.54
C GLY A 380 -4.19 -6.83 -14.49
N ALA A 381 -5.39 -7.24 -14.92
CA ALA A 381 -6.41 -7.73 -13.99
C ALA A 381 -6.00 -9.04 -13.30
N TYR A 382 -5.02 -9.75 -13.86
CA TYR A 382 -4.53 -11.00 -13.32
C TYR A 382 -3.35 -10.73 -12.40
N ASP A 383 -3.62 -10.26 -11.19
CA ASP A 383 -2.54 -10.08 -10.24
C ASP A 383 -2.01 -11.46 -9.78
N GLN A 384 -0.72 -11.53 -9.43
CA GLN A 384 -0.04 -12.79 -9.15
C GLN A 384 -0.45 -13.36 -7.79
N GLY A 385 -1.13 -14.51 -7.82
CA GLY A 385 -1.41 -15.34 -6.66
C GLY A 385 -0.30 -16.35 -6.36
N ILE A 386 -0.52 -17.20 -5.35
CA ILE A 386 0.42 -18.28 -5.01
C ILE A 386 0.32 -19.40 -6.05
N GLY A 387 1.37 -19.52 -6.86
CA GLY A 387 1.53 -20.53 -7.88
C GLY A 387 2.46 -21.69 -7.49
N GLY A 388 2.58 -22.68 -8.37
CA GLY A 388 3.53 -23.80 -8.23
C GLY A 388 4.91 -23.47 -8.80
N THR A 389 5.86 -24.40 -8.65
CA THR A 389 7.17 -24.30 -9.29
C THR A 389 7.42 -25.54 -10.13
N PHE A 390 7.86 -25.37 -11.37
CA PHE A 390 8.42 -26.45 -12.19
C PHE A 390 9.91 -26.17 -12.40
N HIS A 391 10.77 -26.92 -11.70
CA HIS A 391 12.21 -26.62 -11.59
C HIS A 391 12.47 -25.20 -11.09
N SER A 392 13.26 -24.40 -11.82
CA SER A 392 13.54 -22.98 -11.53
C SER A 392 12.47 -22.01 -12.06
N ILE A 393 11.39 -22.53 -12.67
CA ILE A 393 10.32 -21.74 -13.27
C ILE A 393 9.15 -21.66 -12.28
N ASN A 394 8.82 -20.46 -11.81
CA ASN A 394 7.59 -20.20 -11.06
C ASN A 394 6.40 -20.19 -12.05
N ILE A 395 5.37 -20.99 -11.77
CA ILE A 395 4.10 -21.01 -12.50
C ILE A 395 3.08 -20.26 -11.65
N PRO A 396 2.80 -18.97 -11.90
CA PRO A 396 1.91 -18.18 -11.07
C PRO A 396 0.46 -18.70 -11.17
N ASN A 397 -0.30 -18.58 -10.07
CA ASN A 397 -1.76 -18.70 -10.16
C ASN A 397 -2.31 -17.30 -10.40
N TYR A 398 -3.00 -17.11 -11.52
CA TYR A 398 -3.55 -15.82 -11.91
C TYR A 398 -5.01 -15.73 -11.52
N SER A 399 -5.41 -14.60 -10.96
CA SER A 399 -6.78 -14.39 -10.51
C SER A 399 -7.17 -12.92 -10.60
N THR A 400 -8.45 -12.64 -10.80
CA THR A 400 -8.98 -11.27 -10.94
C THR A 400 -9.20 -10.56 -9.59
N TYR A 401 -8.42 -10.94 -8.58
CA TYR A 401 -8.41 -10.29 -7.28
C TYR A 401 -7.64 -8.97 -7.37
N ALA A 402 -8.04 -7.99 -6.57
CA ALA A 402 -7.42 -6.67 -6.63
C ALA A 402 -6.01 -6.66 -6.03
N ASP A 403 -5.21 -5.64 -6.34
CA ASP A 403 -3.90 -5.43 -5.73
C ASP A 403 -4.08 -4.63 -4.43
N PHE A 404 -3.58 -5.17 -3.32
CA PHE A 404 -3.63 -4.58 -1.99
C PHE A 404 -2.29 -3.88 -1.67
N PRO A 405 -2.30 -2.62 -1.21
CA PRO A 405 -3.45 -1.84 -0.76
C PRO A 405 -3.96 -0.81 -1.78
N ALA A 406 -3.71 -0.99 -3.09
CA ALA A 406 -4.21 -0.09 -4.14
C ALA A 406 -5.75 -0.11 -4.22
N ASP A 407 -6.35 -1.23 -3.86
CA ASP A 407 -7.76 -1.48 -3.62
C ASP A 407 -8.40 -0.65 -2.49
N SER A 408 -7.60 -0.01 -1.63
CA SER A 408 -8.12 0.79 -0.51
C SER A 408 -8.96 1.98 -1.01
N PRO A 409 -10.10 2.28 -0.36
CA PRO A 409 -10.93 3.44 -0.71
C PRO A 409 -10.32 4.77 -0.29
N TRP A 410 -9.21 4.77 0.47
CA TRP A 410 -8.57 5.96 1.05
C TRP A 410 -7.23 6.32 0.40
N VAL A 411 -6.96 5.77 -0.79
CA VAL A 411 -5.80 6.10 -1.62
C VAL A 411 -6.26 6.42 -3.04
N THR A 412 -5.46 7.20 -3.76
CA THR A 412 -5.61 7.36 -5.20
C THR A 412 -4.78 6.29 -5.89
N SER A 413 -5.45 5.27 -6.42
CA SER A 413 -4.78 4.19 -7.14
C SER A 413 -4.37 4.65 -8.53
N THR A 414 -3.13 4.38 -8.92
CA THR A 414 -2.55 4.83 -10.19
C THR A 414 -2.27 3.66 -11.13
N GLY A 415 -2.98 3.63 -12.26
CA GLY A 415 -2.86 2.61 -13.30
C GLY A 415 -1.96 3.01 -14.47
N GLY A 416 -1.96 2.15 -15.48
CA GLY A 416 -0.99 2.20 -16.58
C GLY A 416 -1.61 2.34 -17.96
N THR A 417 -1.00 3.18 -18.81
CA THR A 417 -1.28 3.29 -20.25
C THR A 417 -0.05 2.96 -21.09
N THR A 418 -0.27 2.70 -22.37
CA THR A 418 0.75 2.59 -23.42
C THR A 418 0.59 3.79 -24.35
N LEU A 419 1.66 4.56 -24.58
CA LEU A 419 1.67 5.63 -25.58
C LEU A 419 1.82 5.07 -27.00
N PRO A 420 1.50 5.85 -28.05
CA PRO A 420 1.71 5.43 -29.42
C PRO A 420 3.17 5.06 -29.72
N PHE A 421 3.39 3.93 -30.39
CA PHE A 421 4.70 3.51 -30.86
C PHE A 421 4.59 2.49 -32.00
N THR A 422 5.68 2.33 -32.74
CA THR A 422 5.90 1.19 -33.63
C THR A 422 7.26 0.57 -33.32
N LYS A 423 7.32 -0.75 -33.20
CA LYS A 423 8.55 -1.50 -32.89
C LYS A 423 8.67 -2.74 -33.77
N ASN A 424 9.86 -2.94 -34.32
CA ASN A 424 10.23 -4.18 -35.01
C ASN A 424 10.76 -5.18 -33.98
N LEU A 425 10.20 -6.39 -33.95
CA LEU A 425 10.62 -7.48 -33.08
C LEU A 425 11.71 -8.37 -33.70
N GLY A 426 12.08 -8.11 -34.95
CA GLY A 426 12.97 -8.95 -35.77
C GLY A 426 12.17 -9.80 -36.76
N GLY A 427 12.84 -10.31 -37.81
CA GLY A 427 12.21 -11.17 -38.82
C GLY A 427 11.07 -10.52 -39.61
N GLY A 428 11.06 -9.19 -39.71
CA GLY A 428 9.99 -8.42 -40.38
C GLY A 428 8.73 -8.19 -39.53
N VAL A 429 8.65 -8.77 -38.32
CA VAL A 429 7.47 -8.68 -37.45
C VAL A 429 7.42 -7.33 -36.74
N LYS A 430 6.33 -6.59 -36.94
CA LYS A 430 6.09 -5.29 -36.29
C LYS A 430 4.94 -5.40 -35.29
N ILE A 431 5.08 -4.69 -34.18
CA ILE A 431 4.00 -4.40 -33.23
C ILE A 431 3.84 -2.89 -33.14
N SER A 432 2.61 -2.43 -32.96
CA SER A 432 2.30 -1.01 -32.90
C SER A 432 1.10 -0.73 -32.01
N VAL A 433 1.13 0.45 -31.41
CA VAL A 433 0.00 1.11 -30.75
C VAL A 433 -0.13 2.48 -31.42
N ASP A 434 -1.33 2.81 -31.89
CA ASP A 434 -1.64 3.98 -32.71
C ASP A 434 -2.10 5.18 -31.88
N LYS A 435 -2.79 4.92 -30.76
CA LYS A 435 -3.28 5.91 -29.80
C LYS A 435 -2.99 5.48 -28.37
N GLU A 436 -2.95 6.44 -27.45
CA GLU A 436 -2.81 6.10 -26.02
C GLU A 436 -4.00 5.22 -25.58
N ARG A 437 -3.69 4.11 -24.90
CA ARG A 437 -4.64 3.09 -24.45
C ARG A 437 -4.19 2.48 -23.13
N ALA A 438 -5.06 1.75 -22.45
CA ALA A 438 -4.68 0.91 -21.32
C ALA A 438 -3.46 0.05 -21.65
N TRP A 439 -2.55 -0.04 -20.68
CA TRP A 439 -1.39 -0.89 -20.79
C TRP A 439 -1.82 -2.35 -20.70
N GLY A 440 -1.85 -3.01 -21.84
CA GLY A 440 -2.10 -4.43 -21.99
C GLY A 440 -1.31 -4.95 -23.17
N ALA A 441 -0.57 -6.04 -22.98
CA ALA A 441 0.26 -6.64 -24.02
C ALA A 441 -0.52 -7.33 -25.16
N ASP A 442 -1.86 -7.24 -25.18
CA ASP A 442 -2.71 -7.83 -26.23
C ASP A 442 -2.41 -7.30 -27.64
N TYR A 443 -1.80 -6.11 -27.77
CA TYR A 443 -1.28 -5.61 -29.06
C TYR A 443 -0.21 -6.54 -29.68
N MET A 444 0.41 -7.42 -28.89
CA MET A 444 1.39 -8.41 -29.36
C MET A 444 0.75 -9.73 -29.78
N TYR A 445 -0.52 -9.99 -29.44
CA TYR A 445 -1.06 -11.36 -29.45
C TYR A 445 -1.32 -11.90 -30.86
N LYS A 446 -1.66 -11.01 -31.82
CA LYS A 446 -1.73 -11.38 -33.23
C LYS A 446 -0.34 -11.78 -33.77
N ALA A 447 0.68 -10.98 -33.47
CA ALA A 447 2.07 -11.29 -33.84
C ALA A 447 2.56 -12.59 -33.18
N TYR A 448 2.21 -12.82 -31.91
CA TYR A 448 2.50 -14.06 -31.21
C TYR A 448 1.86 -15.28 -31.90
N ALA A 449 0.58 -15.19 -32.25
CA ALA A 449 -0.14 -16.27 -32.91
C ALA A 449 0.46 -16.61 -34.28
N GLN A 450 0.86 -15.60 -35.06
CA GLN A 450 1.43 -15.77 -36.41
C GLN A 450 2.91 -16.17 -36.41
N HIS A 451 3.67 -15.78 -35.38
CA HIS A 451 5.12 -15.94 -35.34
C HIS A 451 5.62 -16.59 -34.04
N ARG A 452 5.00 -17.68 -33.60
CA ARG A 452 5.32 -18.35 -32.32
C ARG A 452 6.81 -18.63 -32.11
N LYS A 453 7.53 -19.07 -33.15
CA LYS A 453 8.97 -19.37 -33.08
C LYS A 453 9.79 -18.14 -32.69
N LEU A 454 9.45 -16.95 -33.20
CA LEU A 454 10.13 -15.69 -32.85
C LEU A 454 10.02 -15.42 -31.34
N PHE A 455 8.83 -15.59 -30.77
CA PHE A 455 8.60 -15.40 -29.34
C PHE A 455 9.29 -16.48 -28.52
N GLN A 456 9.26 -17.74 -28.94
CA GLN A 456 9.94 -18.84 -28.25
C GLN A 456 11.46 -18.63 -28.15
N THR A 457 12.09 -18.01 -29.15
CA THR A 457 13.52 -17.70 -29.14
C THR A 457 13.85 -16.32 -28.58
N ASN A 458 12.85 -15.47 -28.32
CA ASN A 458 13.01 -14.14 -27.77
C ASN A 458 12.35 -14.06 -26.40
N LEU A 459 13.11 -14.43 -25.35
CA LEU A 459 12.62 -14.47 -23.97
C LEU A 459 12.01 -13.14 -23.53
N GLN A 460 12.58 -11.99 -23.92
CA GLN A 460 12.03 -10.68 -23.57
C GLN A 460 10.64 -10.47 -24.20
N ALA A 461 10.47 -10.82 -25.48
CA ALA A 461 9.17 -10.71 -26.14
C ALA A 461 8.14 -11.68 -25.51
N MET A 462 8.58 -12.90 -25.16
CA MET A 462 7.73 -13.88 -24.48
C MET A 462 7.27 -13.40 -23.10
N MET A 463 8.18 -12.90 -22.27
CA MET A 463 7.85 -12.41 -20.93
C MET A 463 6.95 -11.17 -20.98
N SER A 464 7.07 -10.34 -22.02
CA SER A 464 6.27 -9.12 -22.17
C SER A 464 4.79 -9.40 -22.47
N LEU A 465 4.42 -10.63 -22.88
CA LEU A 465 3.03 -11.00 -23.20
C LEU A 465 2.07 -10.92 -22.00
N TYR A 466 2.59 -10.89 -20.77
CA TYR A 466 1.79 -10.89 -19.54
C TYR A 466 1.82 -9.55 -18.80
N ASN A 467 2.51 -8.55 -19.36
CA ASN A 467 2.66 -7.25 -18.74
C ASN A 467 1.43 -6.38 -19.03
N ALA A 468 0.86 -5.77 -17.99
CA ALA A 468 -0.28 -4.89 -18.11
C ALA A 468 -0.49 -4.06 -16.85
N GLY A 469 -1.11 -2.88 -16.98
CA GLY A 469 -1.44 -2.04 -15.84
C GLY A 469 -2.54 -2.67 -15.00
N GLY A 470 -2.36 -2.74 -13.69
CA GLY A 470 -3.31 -3.37 -12.80
C GLY A 470 -4.62 -2.60 -12.69
N GLY A 471 -5.68 -3.30 -12.32
CA GLY A 471 -7.02 -2.72 -12.17
C GLY A 471 -8.11 -3.78 -12.14
N GLY A 472 -9.19 -3.47 -11.43
CA GLY A 472 -10.26 -4.41 -11.14
C GLY A 472 -11.23 -3.91 -10.09
N ILE A 473 -11.82 -4.85 -9.35
CA ILE A 473 -12.87 -4.59 -8.37
C ILE A 473 -12.50 -5.37 -7.10
N SER A 474 -12.29 -4.63 -6.01
CA SER A 474 -11.93 -5.15 -4.70
C SER A 474 -12.95 -6.18 -4.19
N LYS A 475 -12.45 -7.23 -3.54
CA LYS A 475 -13.27 -8.17 -2.75
C LYS A 475 -13.18 -7.88 -1.25
N LEU A 476 -12.30 -6.95 -0.85
CA LEU A 476 -12.06 -6.56 0.53
C LEU A 476 -12.85 -5.32 0.96
N TYR A 477 -13.08 -4.38 0.05
CA TYR A 477 -13.72 -3.10 0.32
C TYR A 477 -14.93 -2.86 -0.58
N ASP A 478 -16.00 -2.32 0.00
CA ASP A 478 -17.17 -1.85 -0.74
C ASP A 478 -16.85 -0.62 -1.58
N ALA A 479 -17.69 -0.34 -2.59
CA ALA A 479 -17.59 0.88 -3.38
C ALA A 479 -17.82 2.12 -2.48
N PRO A 480 -16.84 3.03 -2.36
CA PRO A 480 -16.99 4.24 -1.56
C PRO A 480 -18.00 5.21 -2.17
N LYS A 481 -18.57 6.11 -1.36
CA LYS A 481 -19.60 7.09 -1.78
C LYS A 481 -19.21 7.91 -3.01
N TYR A 482 -17.93 8.28 -3.18
CA TYR A 482 -17.48 9.01 -4.37
C TYR A 482 -17.55 8.19 -5.68
N GLN A 483 -17.65 6.86 -5.57
CA GLN A 483 -17.81 5.91 -6.67
C GLN A 483 -19.25 5.41 -6.86
N GLN A 484 -20.12 5.62 -5.87
CA GLN A 484 -21.52 5.20 -5.96
C GLN A 484 -22.21 5.92 -7.11
N ASP A 485 -22.99 5.16 -7.88
CA ASP A 485 -23.71 5.60 -9.07
C ASP A 485 -22.83 6.27 -10.15
N PHE A 486 -21.52 6.06 -10.11
CA PHE A 486 -20.61 6.63 -11.09
C PHE A 486 -20.64 5.82 -12.40
N PRO A 487 -20.78 6.45 -13.59
CA PRO A 487 -20.92 5.72 -14.85
C PRO A 487 -19.72 4.82 -15.16
N GLY A 488 -19.93 3.50 -15.11
CA GLY A 488 -18.91 2.49 -15.36
C GLY A 488 -18.32 1.85 -14.09
N VAL A 489 -18.68 2.33 -12.91
CA VAL A 489 -18.40 1.66 -11.64
C VAL A 489 -19.46 0.59 -11.37
N ASN A 490 -19.04 -0.54 -10.82
CA ASN A 490 -19.85 -1.75 -10.56
C ASN A 490 -20.45 -2.44 -11.80
N THR A 491 -20.23 -1.89 -12.99
CA THR A 491 -20.37 -2.55 -14.29
C THR A 491 -18.99 -2.77 -14.88
N PHE A 492 -18.83 -3.76 -15.75
CA PHE A 492 -17.60 -3.96 -16.49
C PHE A 492 -17.85 -4.54 -17.87
N ASN A 493 -16.92 -4.26 -18.78
CA ASN A 493 -16.69 -5.03 -19.99
C ASN A 493 -15.37 -5.78 -19.84
N ALA A 494 -15.31 -7.02 -20.33
CA ALA A 494 -14.10 -7.83 -20.28
C ALA A 494 -13.92 -8.71 -21.52
N ARG A 495 -12.66 -9.05 -21.77
CA ARG A 495 -12.19 -9.99 -22.78
C ARG A 495 -11.08 -10.83 -22.16
N GLN A 496 -11.26 -12.14 -22.07
CA GLN A 496 -10.26 -13.03 -21.49
C GLN A 496 -9.08 -13.24 -22.45
N TYR A 497 -8.13 -12.29 -22.47
CA TYR A 497 -6.96 -12.35 -23.33
C TYR A 497 -5.97 -13.45 -22.90
N ILE A 498 -5.99 -13.88 -21.64
CA ILE A 498 -5.14 -14.98 -21.15
C ILE A 498 -6.03 -16.11 -20.66
N SER A 499 -5.81 -17.32 -21.19
CA SER A 499 -6.53 -18.52 -20.74
C SER A 499 -6.09 -18.96 -19.34
N ASN A 500 -6.86 -19.86 -18.71
CA ASN A 500 -6.47 -20.49 -17.44
C ASN A 500 -5.16 -21.32 -17.56
N SER A 501 -4.75 -21.69 -18.78
CA SER A 501 -3.47 -22.34 -19.08
C SER A 501 -2.36 -21.34 -19.46
N MET A 502 -2.55 -20.05 -19.13
CA MET A 502 -1.65 -18.94 -19.43
C MET A 502 -1.33 -18.78 -20.92
N GLN A 503 -2.25 -19.14 -21.82
CA GLN A 503 -2.05 -18.95 -23.26
C GLN A 503 -2.67 -17.64 -23.72
N PRO A 504 -1.93 -16.79 -24.46
CA PRO A 504 -2.49 -15.63 -25.14
C PRO A 504 -3.60 -16.02 -26.13
N SER A 505 -4.74 -15.36 -26.02
CA SER A 505 -5.89 -15.47 -26.91
C SER A 505 -5.97 -14.22 -27.78
N PRO A 506 -5.71 -14.31 -29.10
CA PRO A 506 -5.72 -13.14 -29.98
C PRO A 506 -7.11 -12.60 -30.30
N ASN A 507 -8.17 -13.41 -30.14
CA ASN A 507 -9.55 -13.06 -30.47
C ASN A 507 -10.54 -13.50 -29.37
N PRO A 508 -10.42 -12.99 -28.14
CA PRO A 508 -11.35 -13.32 -27.06
C PRO A 508 -12.72 -12.66 -27.26
N VAL A 509 -13.77 -13.32 -26.77
CA VAL A 509 -15.15 -12.80 -26.80
C VAL A 509 -15.32 -11.66 -25.80
N LEU A 510 -16.10 -10.64 -26.18
CA LEU A 510 -16.51 -9.57 -25.27
C LEU A 510 -17.62 -10.08 -24.35
N VAL A 511 -17.44 -9.88 -23.06
CA VAL A 511 -18.47 -10.12 -22.05
C VAL A 511 -18.70 -8.84 -21.25
N SER A 512 -19.93 -8.67 -20.78
CA SER A 512 -20.31 -7.55 -19.92
C SER A 512 -20.99 -8.09 -18.67
N GLY A 513 -20.84 -7.39 -17.55
CA GLY A 513 -21.43 -7.83 -16.30
C GLY A 513 -21.41 -6.77 -15.21
N THR A 514 -21.85 -7.17 -14.01
CA THR A 514 -21.88 -6.36 -12.81
C THR A 514 -21.10 -7.03 -11.69
N GLN A 515 -20.37 -6.25 -10.92
CA GLN A 515 -19.69 -6.71 -9.71
C GLN A 515 -19.51 -5.55 -8.74
N TYR A 516 -19.83 -5.76 -7.47
CA TYR A 516 -19.75 -4.74 -6.44
C TYR A 516 -18.41 -4.77 -5.70
N GLY A 517 -17.92 -3.60 -5.31
CA GLY A 517 -16.69 -3.40 -4.53
C GLY A 517 -15.98 -2.10 -4.93
N ARG A 518 -14.91 -1.71 -4.23
CA ARG A 518 -14.05 -0.58 -4.65
C ARG A 518 -13.44 -0.89 -6.01
N ASN A 519 -13.76 -0.08 -7.02
CA ASN A 519 -13.22 -0.24 -8.38
C ASN A 519 -11.88 0.51 -8.46
N TYR A 520 -10.80 -0.06 -9.00
CA TYR A 520 -9.50 0.60 -9.15
C TYR A 520 -8.89 0.29 -10.54
N PRO A 521 -7.92 1.07 -11.07
CA PRO A 521 -7.31 2.29 -10.53
C PRO A 521 -8.25 3.50 -10.58
N ASP A 522 -7.88 4.61 -9.95
CA ASP A 522 -8.64 5.86 -10.05
C ASP A 522 -8.25 6.68 -11.29
N VAL A 523 -6.96 6.72 -11.59
CA VAL A 523 -6.37 7.49 -12.71
C VAL A 523 -5.22 6.69 -13.31
N SER A 524 -4.87 6.95 -14.56
CA SER A 524 -3.76 6.26 -15.25
C SER A 524 -2.84 7.22 -15.99
N ALA A 525 -1.59 6.79 -16.17
CA ALA A 525 -0.62 7.42 -17.07
C ALA A 525 0.33 6.36 -17.65
N ASN A 526 1.23 6.77 -18.53
CA ASN A 526 2.10 5.89 -19.28
C ASN A 526 2.95 5.00 -18.35
N ALA A 527 2.87 3.70 -18.57
CA ALA A 527 3.51 2.67 -17.78
C ALA A 527 4.14 1.57 -18.65
N ASP A 528 3.83 1.51 -19.94
CA ASP A 528 4.40 0.48 -20.81
C ASP A 528 5.90 0.69 -21.03
N VAL A 529 6.70 -0.34 -20.76
CA VAL A 529 8.15 -0.32 -20.95
C VAL A 529 8.57 -0.01 -22.40
N ASN A 530 7.74 -0.31 -23.40
CA ASN A 530 8.03 0.05 -24.80
C ASN A 530 7.99 1.57 -25.04
N THR A 531 7.23 2.28 -24.22
CA THR A 531 7.14 3.75 -24.19
C THR A 531 7.60 4.31 -22.85
N GLY A 532 8.41 3.56 -22.11
CA GLY A 532 8.66 3.77 -20.68
C GLY A 532 9.53 4.98 -20.36
N TYR A 533 10.09 4.97 -19.16
CA TYR A 533 10.94 6.04 -18.65
C TYR A 533 12.34 5.53 -18.40
N GLN A 534 13.33 6.39 -18.55
CA GLN A 534 14.69 6.06 -18.16
C GLN A 534 14.88 6.31 -16.67
N ILE A 535 15.71 5.49 -16.06
CA ILE A 535 16.22 5.66 -14.70
C ILE A 535 17.73 5.42 -14.71
N TYR A 536 18.39 5.84 -13.64
CA TYR A 536 19.82 5.58 -13.45
C TYR A 536 20.07 4.74 -12.21
N ALA A 537 20.94 3.76 -12.31
CA ALA A 537 21.50 3.12 -11.13
C ALA A 537 22.95 2.80 -11.43
N LYS A 538 23.89 3.12 -10.52
CA LYS A 538 25.31 2.87 -10.80
C LYS A 538 25.61 1.41 -11.20
N SER A 539 24.81 0.46 -10.70
CA SER A 539 24.94 -0.97 -11.03
C SER A 539 24.45 -1.35 -12.43
N LEU A 540 23.62 -0.53 -13.08
CA LEU A 540 23.02 -0.82 -14.39
C LEU A 540 23.32 0.25 -15.46
N GLY A 541 23.76 1.44 -15.06
CA GLY A 541 23.78 2.62 -15.90
C GLY A 541 22.36 3.15 -16.20
N TRP A 542 22.24 3.89 -17.30
CA TRP A 542 20.97 4.38 -17.81
C TRP A 542 20.18 3.25 -18.47
N HIS A 543 18.95 3.02 -18.01
CA HIS A 543 18.10 1.94 -18.49
C HIS A 543 16.62 2.32 -18.49
N ILE A 544 15.83 1.62 -19.31
CA ILE A 544 14.40 1.90 -19.47
C ILE A 544 13.55 0.95 -18.62
N VAL A 545 12.60 1.54 -17.90
CA VAL A 545 11.63 0.87 -17.06
C VAL A 545 10.21 1.28 -17.43
N GLY A 546 9.26 0.42 -17.13
CA GLY A 546 7.84 0.71 -17.11
C GLY A 546 7.24 0.34 -15.75
N GLY A 547 5.97 -0.02 -15.76
CA GLY A 547 5.21 -0.33 -14.56
C GLY A 547 4.38 0.85 -14.07
N THR A 548 3.25 0.54 -13.44
CA THR A 548 2.46 1.49 -12.65
C THR A 548 3.27 2.09 -11.50
N SER A 549 4.33 1.39 -11.10
CA SER A 549 5.45 1.88 -10.31
C SER A 549 6.05 3.22 -10.74
N VAL A 550 6.00 3.59 -12.02
CA VAL A 550 6.47 4.91 -12.47
C VAL A 550 5.39 5.98 -12.26
N VAL A 551 4.12 5.59 -12.30
CA VAL A 551 2.98 6.52 -12.26
C VAL A 551 2.75 7.05 -10.85
N ALA A 552 2.74 6.19 -9.84
CA ALA A 552 2.57 6.60 -8.43
C ALA A 552 3.56 7.70 -7.99
N PRO A 553 4.90 7.56 -8.18
CA PRO A 553 5.85 8.61 -7.85
C PRO A 553 5.73 9.85 -8.73
N GLN A 554 5.34 9.74 -10.01
CA GLN A 554 5.10 10.92 -10.85
C GLN A 554 3.90 11.73 -10.32
N PHE A 555 2.79 11.09 -9.94
CA PHE A 555 1.64 11.77 -9.33
C PHE A 555 1.96 12.37 -7.95
N ASN A 556 2.84 11.72 -7.19
CA ASN A 556 3.37 12.27 -5.94
C ASN A 556 4.13 13.59 -6.18
N GLY A 557 4.99 13.63 -7.21
CA GLY A 557 5.65 14.85 -7.65
C GLY A 557 4.68 15.92 -8.15
N VAL A 558 3.72 15.56 -9.01
CA VAL A 558 2.68 16.48 -9.51
C VAL A 558 1.93 17.15 -8.36
N THR A 559 1.60 16.39 -7.32
CA THR A 559 0.86 16.93 -6.17
C THR A 559 1.68 17.99 -5.44
N ALA A 560 2.99 17.80 -5.28
CA ALA A 560 3.85 18.84 -4.73
C ALA A 560 3.89 20.08 -5.63
N VAL A 561 3.92 19.92 -6.95
CA VAL A 561 3.85 21.04 -7.91
C VAL A 561 2.55 21.81 -7.74
N ILE A 562 1.40 21.12 -7.73
CA ILE A 562 0.09 21.75 -7.53
C ILE A 562 0.00 22.44 -6.16
N ASN A 563 0.40 21.76 -5.08
CA ASN A 563 0.38 22.33 -3.73
C ASN A 563 1.26 23.58 -3.63
N SER A 564 2.42 23.61 -4.31
CA SER A 564 3.29 24.80 -4.32
C SER A 564 2.64 26.00 -5.00
N GLY A 565 1.78 25.77 -6.01
CA GLY A 565 1.01 26.83 -6.66
C GLY A 565 -0.30 27.20 -5.96
N LYS A 566 -0.87 26.33 -5.12
CA LYS A 566 -2.10 26.58 -4.36
C LYS A 566 -1.84 27.12 -2.95
N GLY A 567 -0.63 26.94 -2.42
CA GLY A 567 -0.27 27.34 -1.05
C GLY A 567 -0.89 26.46 0.05
N THR A 568 -1.58 25.38 -0.31
CA THR A 568 -2.23 24.45 0.62
C THR A 568 -2.21 23.03 0.09
N ARG A 569 -2.45 22.03 0.95
CA ARG A 569 -2.55 20.63 0.54
C ARG A 569 -3.84 20.43 -0.28
N MET A 570 -3.73 19.68 -1.37
CA MET A 570 -4.89 19.20 -2.12
C MET A 570 -5.79 18.25 -1.32
N GLY A 571 -5.22 17.50 -0.37
CA GLY A 571 -5.96 16.49 0.38
C GLY A 571 -6.04 15.14 -0.33
N PHE A 572 -7.00 14.32 0.08
CA PHE A 572 -7.35 13.08 -0.60
C PHE A 572 -8.14 13.37 -1.87
N TRP A 573 -7.62 12.96 -3.03
CA TRP A 573 -8.14 13.41 -4.34
C TRP A 573 -9.52 12.86 -4.69
N ASN A 574 -9.82 11.62 -4.31
CA ASN A 574 -10.90 10.85 -4.93
C ASN A 574 -12.26 11.55 -4.90
N PRO A 575 -12.75 12.11 -3.77
CA PRO A 575 -14.04 12.81 -3.75
C PRO A 575 -14.13 13.91 -4.81
N GLN A 576 -13.07 14.69 -5.00
CA GLN A 576 -13.03 15.79 -5.98
C GLN A 576 -12.84 15.30 -7.41
N ILE A 577 -11.91 14.38 -7.67
CA ILE A 577 -11.66 13.93 -9.05
C ILE A 577 -12.88 13.21 -9.64
N TYR A 578 -13.61 12.43 -8.84
CA TYR A 578 -14.85 11.81 -9.29
C TYR A 578 -15.95 12.87 -9.50
N ALA A 579 -16.03 13.92 -8.68
CA ALA A 579 -16.96 15.02 -8.93
C ALA A 579 -16.64 15.77 -10.24
N LEU A 580 -15.36 16.10 -10.47
CA LEU A 580 -14.89 16.80 -11.66
C LEU A 580 -15.08 15.98 -12.94
N ALA A 581 -14.91 14.65 -12.87
CA ALA A 581 -15.07 13.76 -14.02
C ALA A 581 -16.50 13.67 -14.55
N LYS A 582 -17.52 14.02 -13.75
CA LYS A 582 -18.94 13.97 -14.17
C LYS A 582 -19.27 14.97 -15.28
N ASN A 583 -18.60 16.12 -15.31
CA ASN A 583 -18.85 17.14 -16.32
C ASN A 583 -17.86 16.99 -17.49
N ARG A 584 -18.33 16.44 -18.61
CA ARG A 584 -17.49 16.14 -19.79
C ARG A 584 -16.82 17.36 -20.40
N ASP A 585 -17.46 18.52 -20.34
CA ASP A 585 -16.96 19.74 -21.00
C ASP A 585 -15.77 20.35 -20.24
N THR A 586 -15.79 20.23 -18.92
CA THR A 586 -14.77 20.80 -18.02
C THR A 586 -13.86 19.75 -17.37
N SER A 587 -14.08 18.47 -17.66
CA SER A 587 -13.33 17.38 -17.05
C SER A 587 -11.82 17.53 -17.33
N PRO A 588 -10.96 17.37 -16.31
CA PRO A 588 -9.52 17.28 -16.52
C PRO A 588 -9.09 15.89 -17.01
N PHE A 589 -10.03 14.95 -17.21
CA PHE A 589 -9.74 13.56 -17.58
C PHE A 589 -10.06 13.26 -19.04
N THR A 590 -9.14 12.55 -19.70
CA THR A 590 -9.39 11.92 -21.00
C THR A 590 -9.78 10.47 -20.77
N VAL A 591 -11.06 10.17 -20.97
CA VAL A 591 -11.60 8.82 -20.80
C VAL A 591 -11.10 7.91 -21.92
N LEU A 592 -10.63 6.72 -21.56
CA LEU A 592 -10.19 5.68 -22.51
C LEU A 592 -11.20 4.51 -22.49
N ASP A 593 -12.29 4.63 -23.26
CA ASP A 593 -13.47 3.75 -23.15
C ASP A 593 -13.61 2.68 -24.25
N SER A 594 -12.63 2.54 -25.13
CA SER A 594 -12.65 1.51 -26.19
C SER A 594 -12.69 0.09 -25.63
N ASP A 595 -13.64 -0.74 -26.05
CA ASP A 595 -13.73 -2.16 -25.69
C ASP A 595 -12.85 -3.09 -26.56
N ASN A 596 -12.19 -2.53 -27.58
CA ASN A 596 -11.43 -3.28 -28.59
C ASN A 596 -9.93 -2.95 -28.60
N ASN A 597 -9.53 -1.78 -28.10
CA ASN A 597 -8.14 -1.32 -28.10
C ASN A 597 -7.78 -0.58 -26.80
N ASN A 598 -8.35 -1.01 -25.67
CA ASN A 598 -8.03 -0.52 -24.34
C ASN A 598 -8.35 -1.64 -23.34
N SER A 599 -7.33 -2.43 -23.01
CA SER A 599 -7.41 -3.63 -22.19
C SER A 599 -6.30 -3.68 -21.15
N ASN A 600 -6.58 -4.20 -19.96
CA ASN A 600 -5.59 -4.65 -18.99
C ASN A 600 -5.48 -6.19 -18.94
N LEU A 601 -5.66 -6.84 -20.09
CA LEU A 601 -5.69 -8.30 -20.32
C LEU A 601 -6.95 -9.02 -19.82
N TYR A 602 -7.84 -8.35 -19.11
CA TYR A 602 -9.18 -8.86 -18.83
C TYR A 602 -10.23 -7.76 -18.97
N TYR A 603 -10.18 -6.73 -18.13
CA TYR A 603 -11.11 -5.61 -18.23
C TYR A 603 -10.74 -4.76 -19.44
N VAL A 604 -11.77 -4.31 -20.15
CA VAL A 604 -11.63 -3.42 -21.31
C VAL A 604 -12.41 -2.13 -21.08
N GLY A 605 -12.25 -1.17 -21.98
CA GLY A 605 -13.05 0.05 -21.95
C GLY A 605 -14.56 -0.24 -22.02
N GLN A 606 -15.35 0.68 -21.48
CA GLN A 606 -16.82 0.63 -21.48
C GLN A 606 -17.36 1.79 -22.32
N PRO A 607 -17.65 1.59 -23.62
CA PRO A 607 -18.04 2.68 -24.51
C PRO A 607 -19.17 3.53 -23.94
N GLY A 608 -18.95 4.85 -23.91
CA GLY A 608 -19.90 5.83 -23.39
C GLY A 608 -19.93 5.97 -21.86
N LYS A 609 -19.24 5.14 -21.09
CA LYS A 609 -19.06 5.31 -19.64
C LYS A 609 -17.88 6.24 -19.34
N LEU A 610 -17.83 6.75 -18.11
CA LEU A 610 -16.77 7.68 -17.66
C LEU A 610 -15.64 6.96 -16.92
N TYR A 611 -15.87 5.70 -16.53
CA TYR A 611 -14.93 4.88 -15.79
C TYR A 611 -14.84 3.48 -16.42
N ASN A 612 -13.66 2.87 -16.35
CA ASN A 612 -13.47 1.44 -16.59
C ASN A 612 -12.32 0.90 -15.72
N GLN A 613 -12.32 -0.41 -15.46
CA GLN A 613 -11.37 -1.03 -14.55
C GLN A 613 -9.94 -1.17 -15.13
N ALA A 614 -9.72 -0.85 -16.41
CA ALA A 614 -8.38 -0.86 -16.99
C ALA A 614 -7.64 0.47 -16.79
N THR A 615 -8.34 1.61 -16.81
CA THR A 615 -7.72 2.95 -16.76
C THR A 615 -8.36 3.93 -15.77
N GLY A 616 -9.36 3.50 -15.01
CA GLY A 616 -10.07 4.36 -14.07
C GLY A 616 -10.85 5.46 -14.79
N LEU A 617 -10.67 6.70 -14.33
CA LEU A 617 -11.17 7.92 -14.99
C LEU A 617 -10.40 8.25 -16.29
N GLY A 618 -9.31 7.53 -16.58
CA GLY A 618 -8.44 7.76 -17.73
C GLY A 618 -7.19 8.57 -17.39
N THR A 619 -6.67 9.32 -18.36
CA THR A 619 -5.46 10.14 -18.20
C THR A 619 -5.79 11.56 -17.77
N VAL A 620 -4.85 12.21 -17.10
CA VAL A 620 -5.08 13.51 -16.45
C VAL A 620 -4.39 14.63 -17.23
N ASN A 621 -5.10 15.74 -17.44
CA ASN A 621 -4.50 17.02 -17.81
C ASN A 621 -4.27 17.84 -16.54
N PHE A 622 -3.01 18.02 -16.14
CA PHE A 622 -2.68 18.60 -14.84
C PHE A 622 -2.93 20.10 -14.74
N GLU A 623 -2.83 20.84 -15.84
CA GLU A 623 -3.26 22.25 -15.87
C GLU A 623 -4.76 22.39 -15.63
N LYS A 624 -5.58 21.61 -16.35
CA LYS A 624 -7.04 21.61 -16.13
C LYS A 624 -7.37 21.19 -14.71
N LEU A 625 -6.71 20.15 -14.19
CA LEU A 625 -6.89 19.72 -12.81
C LEU A 625 -6.54 20.84 -11.84
N TYR A 626 -5.39 21.50 -12.00
CA TYR A 626 -4.99 22.62 -11.16
C TYR A 626 -6.01 23.76 -11.17
N ASN A 627 -6.57 24.10 -12.33
CA ASN A 627 -7.54 25.18 -12.46
C ASN A 627 -8.89 24.83 -11.80
N SER A 628 -9.33 23.58 -11.92
CA SER A 628 -10.65 23.14 -11.42
C SER A 628 -10.65 22.62 -9.97
N TYR A 629 -9.51 22.12 -9.48
CA TYR A 629 -9.38 21.57 -8.13
C TYR A 629 -9.30 22.70 -7.10
N GLN A 630 -10.12 22.60 -6.06
CA GLN A 630 -10.32 23.68 -5.09
C GLN A 630 -9.41 23.59 -3.88
#